data_AF-A0A3M6JYD3-F1
#
_entry.id   AF-A0A3M6JYD3-F1
#
_cell.length_a   1.000
_cell.length_b   1.000
_cell.length_c   1.000
_cell.angle_alpha   90.00
_cell.angle_beta   90.00
_cell.angle_gamma   90.00
#
_symmetry.space_group_name_H-M   'P 1'
#
loop_
_entity.id
_entity.type
_entity.pdbx_description
1 polymer ?
#
loop_
_entity_poly.entity_id
_entity_poly.type
_entity_poly.pdbx_seq_one_letter_code
_entity_poly.pdbx_strand_id
1 'polypeptide(L)' 'MGLLGKKKEKCDACNKPFDTLDECRDHMKNIHPPTKPCTKCSGLMAWERQHTQAYGNLIYVCRECDFIGEMWRYYP' A
#
# COMPACT_ATOMS: atom_id res chain seq x y z
N MET A 1 -36.10 -1.57 7.65
CA MET A 1 -35.17 -0.89 6.72
C MET A 1 -33.81 -1.55 6.89
N GLY A 2 -33.52 -2.59 6.10
CA GLY A 2 -32.28 -3.36 6.23
C GLY A 2 -31.09 -2.56 5.71
N LEU A 3 -30.12 -2.27 6.56
CA LEU A 3 -28.83 -1.74 6.14
C LEU A 3 -28.04 -2.89 5.51
N LEU A 4 -28.23 -3.09 4.21
CA LEU A 4 -27.33 -3.94 3.43
C LEU A 4 -25.98 -3.22 3.40
N GLY A 5 -25.11 -3.56 4.36
CA GLY A 5 -23.78 -2.99 4.48
C GLY A 5 -23.02 -3.21 3.18
N LYS A 6 -22.87 -2.14 2.38
CA LYS A 6 -22.03 -2.16 1.19
C LYS A 6 -20.64 -2.61 1.62
N LYS A 7 -20.13 -3.69 1.01
CA LYS A 7 -18.75 -4.13 1.23
C LYS A 7 -17.84 -2.97 0.85
N LYS A 8 -17.15 -2.39 1.83
CA LYS A 8 -16.20 -1.30 1.59
C LYS A 8 -14.96 -1.86 0.93
N GLU A 9 -14.46 -1.18 -0.09
CA GLU A 9 -13.16 -1.48 -0.68
C GLU A 9 -12.08 -1.07 0.31
N LYS A 10 -11.13 -1.94 0.61
CA LYS A 10 -10.07 -1.66 1.59
C LYS A 10 -8.76 -1.39 0.87
N CYS A 11 -8.03 -0.39 1.33
CA CYS A 11 -6.68 -0.16 0.86
C CYS A 11 -5.81 -1.32 1.29
N ASP A 12 -5.13 -1.83 0.31
CA ASP A 12 -4.30 -3.00 0.35
C ASP A 12 -2.95 -2.74 1.08
N ALA A 13 -2.61 -1.47 1.33
CA ALA A 13 -1.39 -1.03 2.03
C ALA A 13 -1.63 -0.71 3.52
N CYS A 14 -2.82 -0.21 3.86
CA CYS A 14 -3.12 0.32 5.20
C CYS A 14 -4.48 -0.14 5.75
N ASN A 15 -5.18 -1.03 5.05
CA ASN A 15 -6.54 -1.54 5.36
C ASN A 15 -7.62 -0.45 5.48
N LYS A 16 -7.34 0.79 5.08
CA LYS A 16 -8.26 1.91 5.17
C LYS A 16 -9.50 1.63 4.29
N PRO A 17 -10.73 1.75 4.83
CA PRO A 17 -11.93 1.54 4.04
C PRO A 17 -12.26 2.75 3.15
N PHE A 18 -12.84 2.45 2.00
CA PHE A 18 -13.36 3.39 1.00
C PHE A 18 -14.76 2.94 0.57
N ASP A 19 -15.59 3.89 0.16
CA ASP A 19 -16.96 3.61 -0.25
C ASP A 19 -17.00 3.15 -1.72
N THR A 20 -15.97 3.47 -2.51
CA THR A 20 -15.81 3.01 -3.89
C THR A 20 -14.39 2.53 -4.22
N LEU A 21 -14.26 1.75 -5.30
CA LEU A 21 -12.97 1.29 -5.81
C LEU A 21 -12.12 2.45 -6.35
N ASP A 22 -12.74 3.46 -6.96
CA ASP A 22 -12.00 4.59 -7.53
C ASP A 22 -11.39 5.48 -6.45
N GLU A 23 -12.10 5.69 -5.33
CA GLU A 23 -11.52 6.35 -4.15
C GLU A 23 -10.31 5.58 -3.59
N CYS A 24 -10.40 4.24 -3.54
CA CYS A 24 -9.28 3.40 -3.11
C CYS A 24 -8.09 3.51 -4.08
N ARG A 25 -8.35 3.51 -5.40
CA ARG A 25 -7.32 3.67 -6.43
C ARG A 25 -6.62 5.02 -6.34
N ASP A 26 -7.38 6.10 -6.16
CA ASP A 26 -6.81 7.43 -6.05
C ASP A 26 -6.05 7.62 -4.74
N HIS A 27 -6.51 7.00 -3.65
CA HIS A 27 -5.72 6.89 -2.43
C HIS A 27 -4.39 6.17 -2.68
N MET A 28 -4.40 5.02 -3.36
CA MET A 28 -3.15 4.31 -3.70
C MET A 28 -2.22 5.17 -4.55
N LYS A 29 -2.72 5.86 -5.58
CA LYS A 29 -1.88 6.74 -6.42
C LYS A 29 -1.24 7.90 -5.65
N ASN A 30 -2.00 8.52 -4.75
CA ASN A 30 -1.55 9.73 -4.06
C ASN A 30 -0.74 9.44 -2.79
N ILE A 31 -1.06 8.37 -2.06
CA ILE A 31 -0.46 8.06 -0.76
C ILE A 31 0.53 6.88 -0.85
N HIS A 32 0.27 5.91 -1.71
CA HIS A 32 1.08 4.70 -1.89
C HIS A 32 1.48 4.47 -3.36
N PRO A 33 2.09 5.49 -4.02
CA PRO A 33 2.34 5.44 -5.46
C PRO A 33 3.15 4.20 -5.86
N PRO A 34 2.91 3.59 -7.03
CA PRO A 34 3.59 2.36 -7.50
C PRO A 34 5.10 2.38 -7.36
N THR A 35 5.69 3.55 -7.60
CA THR A 35 7.13 3.77 -7.56
C THR A 35 7.45 5.13 -6.99
N LYS A 36 8.62 5.25 -6.35
CA LYS A 36 9.21 6.54 -5.98
C LYS A 36 10.74 6.49 -6.11
N PRO A 37 11.43 7.64 -6.23
CA PRO A 37 12.89 7.68 -6.27
C PRO A 37 13.53 7.04 -5.03
N CYS A 38 14.61 6.27 -5.23
CA CYS A 38 15.41 5.77 -4.12
C CYS A 38 16.14 6.91 -3.42
N THR A 39 16.23 6.84 -2.10
CA THR A 39 16.97 7.85 -1.30
C THR A 39 18.45 7.52 -1.13
N LYS A 40 18.90 6.36 -1.64
CA LYS A 40 20.28 5.86 -1.51
C LYS A 40 21.02 5.71 -2.84
N CYS A 41 20.32 5.68 -3.96
CA CYS A 41 20.90 5.64 -5.30
C CYS A 41 20.02 6.42 -6.29
N SER A 42 20.43 6.48 -7.56
CA SER A 42 19.65 7.12 -8.64
C SER A 42 18.50 6.26 -9.18
N GLY A 43 18.29 5.07 -8.62
CA GLY A 43 17.26 4.14 -9.05
C GLY A 43 15.86 4.47 -8.53
N LEU A 44 14.89 3.65 -8.95
CA LEU A 44 13.53 3.69 -8.45
C LEU A 44 13.30 2.58 -7.42
N MET A 45 12.46 2.87 -6.44
CA MET A 45 11.89 1.88 -5.53
C MET A 45 10.46 1.59 -5.95
N ALA A 46 10.10 0.32 -6.02
CA ALA A 46 8.72 -0.11 -6.21
C ALA A 46 8.16 -0.61 -4.88
N TRP A 47 6.86 -0.46 -4.65
CA TRP A 47 6.27 -1.10 -3.48
C TRP A 47 6.04 -2.59 -3.71
N GLU A 48 6.18 -3.35 -2.64
CA GLU A 48 5.99 -4.79 -2.60
C GLU A 48 5.13 -5.16 -1.40
N ARG A 49 4.23 -6.13 -1.60
CA ARG A 49 3.40 -6.69 -0.53
C ARG A 49 4.21 -7.75 0.19
N GLN A 50 4.32 -7.60 1.51
CA GLN A 50 4.80 -8.64 2.38
C GLN A 50 3.67 -9.09 3.28
N HIS A 51 3.24 -10.34 3.10
CA HIS A 51 2.32 -10.99 4.02
C HIS A 51 3.15 -11.61 5.14
N THR A 52 3.10 -11.01 6.34
CA THR A 52 3.58 -11.66 7.55
C THR A 52 2.41 -12.36 8.23
N GLN A 53 2.68 -13.36 9.07
CA GLN A 53 1.62 -14.07 9.81
C GLN A 53 0.83 -13.15 10.75
N ALA A 54 1.42 -12.06 11.23
CA ALA A 54 0.82 -11.17 12.23
C ALA A 54 0.14 -9.94 11.61
N TYR A 55 0.63 -9.46 10.46
CA TYR A 55 0.14 -8.25 9.81
C TYR A 55 0.46 -8.25 8.32
N GLY A 56 -0.37 -7.55 7.54
CA GLY A 56 -0.03 -7.19 6.17
C GLY A 56 0.92 -5.99 6.17
N ASN A 57 1.89 -6.00 5.26
CA ASN A 57 2.87 -4.93 5.13
C ASN A 57 3.05 -4.58 3.65
N LEU A 58 3.19 -3.29 3.35
CA LEU A 58 3.62 -2.79 2.05
C LEU A 58 4.91 -2.00 2.24
N ILE A 59 5.97 -2.43 1.56
CA ILE A 59 7.31 -1.85 1.70
C ILE A 59 7.81 -1.33 0.35
N TYR A 60 8.58 -0.25 0.34
CA TYR A 60 9.37 0.09 -0.85
C TYR A 60 10.69 -0.66 -0.87
N VAL A 61 10.99 -1.29 -2.01
CA VAL A 61 12.26 -1.98 -2.24
C VAL A 61 12.95 -1.35 -3.44
N CYS A 62 14.18 -0.91 -3.26
CA CYS A 62 15.08 -0.58 -4.36
C CYS A 62 15.78 -1.87 -4.81
N ARG A 63 15.60 -2.29 -6.07
CA ARG A 63 16.27 -3.50 -6.60
C ARG A 63 17.69 -3.25 -7.10
N GLU A 64 18.13 -2.00 -7.15
CA GLU A 64 19.49 -1.64 -7.57
C GLU A 64 20.49 -1.64 -6.40
N CYS A 65 20.05 -1.26 -5.20
CA CYS A 65 20.92 -1.15 -4.02
C CYS A 65 20.36 -1.87 -2.79
N ASP A 66 19.32 -2.69 -2.97
CA ASP A 66 18.60 -3.46 -1.94
C ASP A 66 18.07 -2.64 -0.75
N PHE A 67 18.02 -1.32 -0.89
CA PHE A 67 17.51 -0.44 0.16
C PHE A 67 16.00 -0.63 0.34
N ILE A 68 15.60 -0.88 1.60
CA ILE A 68 14.20 -0.91 2.01
C ILE A 68 13.82 0.47 2.54
N GLY A 69 12.86 1.10 1.88
CA GLY A 69 12.37 2.43 2.22
C GLY A 69 11.20 2.40 3.21
N GLU A 70 10.26 3.30 2.97
CA GLU A 70 9.05 3.43 3.79
C GLU A 70 8.21 2.14 3.80
N MET A 71 7.61 1.87 4.95
CA MET A 71 6.80 0.68 5.21
C MET A 71 5.46 1.05 5.85
N TRP A 72 4.39 0.39 5.41
CA TRP A 72 3.05 0.53 5.98
C TRP A 72 2.54 -0.81 6.46
N ARG A 73 2.25 -0.88 7.75
CA ARG A 73 1.71 -2.08 8.40
C ARG A 73 0.23 -1.90 8.63
N TYR A 74 -0.53 -2.95 8.38
CA TYR A 74 -1.92 -3.05 8.79
C TYR A 74 -2.19 -4.40 9.41
N TYR A 75 -3.04 -4.40 10.42
CA TYR A 75 -3.52 -5.63 11.05
C TYR A 75 -4.83 -6.03 10.36
N PRO A 76 -4.94 -7.28 9.86
CA PRO A 76 -6.14 -7.76 9.17
C PRO A 76 -7.37 -7.81 10.07
#